data_AF-A0A8J7MCN4-F1
#
_entry.id   AF-A0A8J7MCN4-F1
#
_cell.length_a   1.000
_cell.length_b   1.000
_cell.length_c   1.000
_cell.angle_alpha   90.00
_cell.angle_beta   90.00
_cell.angle_gamma   90.00
#
_symmetry.space_group_name_H-M   'P 1'
#
loop_
_entity.id
_entity.type
_entity.pdbx_description
1 polymer ?
#
loop_
_entity_poly.entity_id
_entity_poly.type
_entity_poly.pdbx_seq_one_letter_code
_entity_poly.pdbx_strand_id
1 'polypeptide(L)'
;MTSSQPTQHSQQRSIYNISCLTLLAVGLSSCQPFDHKRQAEEIHIPHPSVHLQDKQNKLTQTEPLSPLSQPHLANTNNERKTSTAHKSKPSAQARTTLKFIDTKKNGIDLRFVRFDDRDHKLVVADQPAGPGTRWFTARQCAESQRGLAAINGGFFTPEGKPLGKIVSQGRSAGYINPSSLGTGFYYTSATETQLIRRQKWSNSLGAVEALQTGPFLIENGKKTSGLNTSNQRVRSFIIWNGQHHWAIGYSSICSLNDLAAALNSDRLVGFPIKYALNLDGGRSSDMWVSADVPHGKKEFRAFWNKDVRNFLVLKER
;
A
#
# COMPACT_ATOMS: atom_id res chain seq x y z
N MET A 1 -47.25 -32.58 -36.74
CA MET A 1 -46.46 -31.35 -36.87
C MET A 1 -47.31 -30.19 -36.35
N THR A 2 -46.92 -29.65 -35.17
CA THR A 2 -47.11 -28.25 -34.65
C THR A 2 -48.38 -27.50 -35.07
N SER A 3 -49.46 -27.30 -34.29
CA SER A 3 -49.71 -26.83 -32.90
C SER A 3 -49.44 -25.33 -32.62
N SER A 4 -50.51 -24.54 -32.50
CA SER A 4 -50.58 -23.42 -31.52
C SER A 4 -52.01 -22.85 -31.36
N GLN A 5 -52.68 -23.30 -30.32
CA GLN A 5 -53.74 -22.61 -29.54
C GLN A 5 -53.81 -23.30 -28.16
N PRO A 6 -54.53 -22.77 -27.16
CA PRO A 6 -54.30 -21.54 -26.41
C PRO A 6 -54.11 -21.87 -24.92
N THR A 7 -53.85 -20.89 -24.04
CA THR A 7 -53.98 -21.12 -22.57
C THR A 7 -54.74 -20.00 -21.88
N GLN A 8 -55.77 -20.44 -21.15
CA GLN A 8 -56.61 -19.71 -20.21
C GLN A 8 -56.16 -19.97 -18.76
N HIS A 9 -56.58 -19.06 -17.87
CA HIS A 9 -56.94 -19.20 -16.45
C HIS A 9 -55.89 -19.42 -15.34
N SER A 10 -55.82 -18.45 -14.41
CA SER A 10 -56.34 -18.49 -13.01
C SER A 10 -55.57 -17.50 -12.11
N GLN A 11 -56.20 -16.42 -11.63
CA GLN A 11 -56.79 -16.22 -10.28
C GLN A 11 -55.85 -16.48 -9.08
N GLN A 12 -55.49 -15.42 -8.33
CA GLN A 12 -56.00 -15.13 -6.95
C GLN A 12 -55.30 -13.92 -6.28
N ARG A 13 -56.14 -13.03 -5.74
CA ARG A 13 -56.13 -12.27 -4.44
C ARG A 13 -54.76 -11.85 -3.85
N SER A 14 -54.56 -10.66 -3.27
CA SER A 14 -55.43 -9.93 -2.34
C SER A 14 -54.98 -8.47 -2.19
N ILE A 15 -55.97 -7.63 -1.94
CA ILE A 15 -55.94 -6.20 -1.66
C ILE A 15 -55.65 -6.01 -0.17
N TYR A 16 -54.86 -5.00 0.22
CA TYR A 16 -54.99 -4.34 1.51
C TYR A 16 -54.88 -2.83 1.38
N ASN A 17 -55.72 -2.18 2.19
CA ASN A 17 -56.28 -0.87 1.99
C ASN A 17 -55.35 0.31 2.26
N ILE A 18 -55.60 1.35 1.46
CA ILE A 18 -55.35 2.75 1.73
C ILE A 18 -56.24 3.19 2.90
N SER A 19 -55.69 3.95 3.85
CA SER A 19 -56.48 4.88 4.65
C SER A 19 -55.78 6.22 4.72
N CYS A 20 -56.49 7.18 4.14
CA CYS A 20 -56.23 8.60 4.14
C CYS A 20 -56.73 9.17 5.47
N LEU A 21 -55.94 9.99 6.16
CA LEU A 21 -56.47 10.95 7.11
C LEU A 21 -55.70 12.28 6.99
N THR A 22 -56.48 13.34 7.00
CA THR A 22 -56.23 14.64 6.39
C THR A 22 -55.79 15.68 7.43
N LEU A 23 -54.88 16.57 7.00
CA LEU A 23 -54.52 17.93 7.44
C LEU A 23 -54.84 18.45 8.85
N LEU A 24 -53.84 19.12 9.45
CA LEU A 24 -53.89 20.58 9.68
C LEU A 24 -52.48 21.21 9.80
N ALA A 25 -52.34 22.38 9.17
CA ALA A 25 -51.18 23.26 9.05
C ALA A 25 -50.75 23.86 10.42
N VAL A 26 -49.61 24.52 10.64
CA VAL A 26 -49.05 25.75 10.01
C VAL A 26 -47.58 25.88 10.48
N GLY A 27 -46.68 26.39 9.64
CA GLY A 27 -45.33 26.78 10.10
C GLY A 27 -44.35 27.09 8.97
N LEU A 28 -44.61 28.17 8.23
CA LEU A 28 -43.66 28.77 7.29
C LEU A 28 -42.43 29.31 8.06
N SER A 29 -41.22 28.93 7.65
CA SER A 29 -40.06 29.80 7.78
C SER A 29 -39.07 29.57 6.64
N SER A 30 -39.17 30.47 5.67
CA SER A 30 -38.12 31.04 4.81
C SER A 30 -36.88 30.18 4.49
N CYS A 31 -36.79 29.80 3.22
CA CYS A 31 -35.54 29.57 2.49
C CYS A 31 -34.61 30.80 2.58
N GLN A 32 -33.32 30.57 2.81
CA GLN A 32 -32.25 31.41 2.25
C GLN A 32 -31.18 30.52 1.60
N PRO A 33 -30.61 30.95 0.46
CA PRO A 33 -29.61 30.17 -0.28
C PRO A 33 -28.22 30.33 0.34
N PHE A 34 -27.51 29.21 0.51
CA PHE A 34 -26.10 29.23 0.90
C PHE A 34 -25.23 29.60 -0.30
N ASP A 35 -24.67 30.81 -0.24
CA ASP A 35 -23.79 31.42 -1.24
C ASP A 35 -22.38 30.81 -1.19
N HIS A 36 -21.90 30.36 -2.35
CA HIS A 36 -20.55 29.86 -2.55
C HIS A 36 -19.59 31.06 -2.72
N LYS A 37 -18.89 31.46 -1.65
CA LYS A 37 -17.69 32.30 -1.78
C LYS A 37 -16.43 31.56 -1.36
N ARG A 38 -15.60 31.36 -2.40
CA ARG A 38 -14.21 30.93 -2.37
C ARG A 38 -13.41 31.86 -1.47
N GLN A 39 -12.60 31.31 -0.58
CA GLN A 39 -11.36 31.93 -0.15
C GLN A 39 -10.23 31.02 -0.62
N ALA A 40 -9.54 31.46 -1.65
CA ALA A 40 -8.25 30.93 -2.03
C ALA A 40 -7.22 31.62 -1.13
N GLU A 41 -6.67 30.88 -0.16
CA GLU A 41 -5.44 31.30 0.51
C GLU A 41 -4.28 31.10 -0.45
N GLU A 42 -3.66 32.23 -0.81
CA GLU A 42 -2.49 32.35 -1.66
C GLU A 42 -1.26 31.85 -0.90
N ILE A 43 -0.76 30.68 -1.26
CA ILE A 43 0.49 30.14 -0.69
C ILE A 43 1.66 30.78 -1.45
N HIS A 44 2.30 31.76 -0.82
CA HIS A 44 3.52 32.40 -1.29
C HIS A 44 4.69 31.40 -1.29
N ILE A 45 5.21 31.06 -2.47
CA ILE A 45 6.42 30.24 -2.65
C ILE A 45 7.59 31.19 -2.94
N PRO A 46 8.63 31.27 -2.10
CA PRO A 46 9.82 32.04 -2.44
C PRO A 46 10.67 31.31 -3.49
N HIS A 47 10.96 32.00 -4.59
CA HIS A 47 11.97 31.62 -5.59
C HIS A 47 13.39 31.74 -5.00
N PRO A 48 14.29 30.77 -5.22
CA PRO A 48 15.71 31.00 -5.04
C PRO A 48 16.30 31.68 -6.28
N SER A 49 16.77 32.91 -6.11
CA SER A 49 17.58 33.64 -7.08
C SER A 49 18.92 32.94 -7.29
N VAL A 50 19.24 32.66 -8.55
CA VAL A 50 20.55 32.22 -9.01
C VAL A 50 21.45 33.45 -9.12
N HIS A 51 22.61 33.43 -8.47
CA HIS A 51 23.71 34.34 -8.79
C HIS A 51 24.93 33.53 -9.21
N LEU A 52 25.29 33.67 -10.48
CA LEU A 52 26.58 33.31 -11.07
C LEU A 52 27.53 34.50 -10.93
N GLN A 53 28.82 34.18 -10.70
CA GLN A 53 30.09 34.95 -10.82
C GLN A 53 30.97 34.65 -9.59
N ASP A 54 32.25 34.25 -9.63
CA ASP A 54 33.31 34.48 -10.60
C ASP A 54 34.37 33.37 -10.64
N LYS A 55 35.05 33.27 -11.80
CA LYS A 55 36.34 32.60 -11.99
C LYS A 55 37.47 33.57 -11.65
N GLN A 56 38.53 33.14 -10.94
CA GLN A 56 39.91 33.05 -11.46
C GLN A 56 40.98 32.76 -10.38
N ASN A 57 41.77 31.72 -10.68
CA ASN A 57 43.17 31.40 -10.34
C ASN A 57 43.99 32.26 -9.37
N LYS A 58 44.72 31.58 -8.48
CA LYS A 58 46.17 31.80 -8.32
C LYS A 58 46.93 30.60 -7.69
N LEU A 59 47.76 29.99 -8.55
CA LEU A 59 49.14 29.52 -8.39
C LEU A 59 49.63 28.75 -7.13
N THR A 60 50.11 27.52 -7.44
CA THR A 60 51.40 26.88 -7.09
C THR A 60 51.81 26.70 -5.63
N GLN A 61 52.03 25.44 -5.26
CA GLN A 61 53.35 24.97 -4.80
C GLN A 61 53.51 23.46 -5.04
N THR A 62 54.55 23.15 -5.80
CA THR A 62 55.17 21.85 -6.11
C THR A 62 56.28 21.55 -5.11
N GLU A 63 56.55 20.27 -4.82
CA GLU A 63 57.87 19.63 -4.52
C GLU A 63 57.64 18.20 -3.94
N PRO A 64 58.61 17.25 -3.97
CA PRO A 64 58.51 16.04 -4.81
C PRO A 64 58.61 14.71 -4.05
N LEU A 65 58.35 13.60 -4.76
CA LEU A 65 58.59 12.21 -4.31
C LEU A 65 59.76 11.58 -5.08
N SER A 66 60.74 11.00 -4.36
CA SER A 66 61.57 9.81 -4.67
C SER A 66 62.82 9.75 -3.77
N PRO A 67 63.56 8.61 -3.59
CA PRO A 67 63.35 7.23 -4.06
C PRO A 67 63.56 6.10 -3.02
N LEU A 68 63.18 4.88 -3.45
CA LEU A 68 63.62 3.50 -3.10
C LEU A 68 64.65 3.26 -1.98
N SER A 69 64.35 2.30 -1.09
CA SER A 69 65.30 1.30 -0.54
C SER A 69 64.59 0.11 0.13
N GLN A 70 64.87 -1.12 -0.33
CA GLN A 70 64.84 -2.38 0.44
C GLN A 70 66.28 -2.63 1.00
N PRO A 71 66.61 -3.64 1.84
CA PRO A 71 65.86 -4.83 2.28
C PRO A 71 65.97 -5.13 3.81
N HIS A 72 65.31 -6.19 4.32
CA HIS A 72 65.93 -7.15 5.26
C HIS A 72 65.02 -8.36 5.59
N LEU A 73 65.69 -9.52 5.64
CA LEU A 73 65.32 -10.89 6.03
C LEU A 73 64.30 -11.05 7.17
N ALA A 74 63.44 -12.08 7.08
CA ALA A 74 63.60 -13.34 7.84
C ALA A 74 62.37 -14.27 7.73
N ASN A 75 62.67 -15.57 7.74
CA ASN A 75 61.78 -16.75 7.80
C ASN A 75 60.67 -16.66 8.86
N THR A 76 59.54 -17.32 8.61
CA THR A 76 59.14 -18.55 9.34
C THR A 76 57.82 -19.12 8.82
N ASN A 77 57.78 -20.45 8.83
CA ASN A 77 56.66 -21.31 8.48
C ASN A 77 55.37 -20.93 9.23
N ASN A 78 54.24 -20.93 8.50
CA ASN A 78 52.99 -21.32 9.13
C ASN A 78 52.06 -21.96 8.09
N GLU A 79 51.90 -23.27 8.24
CA GLU A 79 50.89 -24.08 7.59
C GLU A 79 49.50 -23.49 7.87
N ARG A 80 48.98 -22.73 6.90
CA ARG A 80 47.61 -22.26 6.96
C ARG A 80 46.72 -23.40 6.47
N LYS A 81 46.24 -24.20 7.42
CA LYS A 81 45.06 -25.08 7.26
C LYS A 81 44.03 -24.34 6.40
N THR A 82 43.83 -24.84 5.19
CA THR A 82 42.73 -24.47 4.32
C THR A 82 41.45 -24.99 4.97
N SER A 83 40.92 -24.18 5.90
CA SER A 83 39.52 -24.25 6.31
C SER A 83 38.68 -23.90 5.09
N THR A 84 38.35 -24.91 4.28
CA THR A 84 37.25 -24.89 3.35
C THR A 84 35.97 -24.69 4.15
N ALA A 85 35.65 -23.43 4.42
CA ALA A 85 34.32 -23.03 4.86
C ALA A 85 33.37 -23.41 3.72
N HIS A 86 32.78 -24.59 3.82
CA HIS A 86 31.61 -24.95 3.04
C HIS A 86 30.56 -23.86 3.30
N LYS A 87 30.42 -22.92 2.37
CA LYS A 87 29.25 -22.06 2.26
C LYS A 87 28.07 -23.01 2.05
N SER A 88 27.44 -23.42 3.16
CA SER A 88 26.18 -24.13 3.12
C SER A 88 25.22 -23.29 2.28
N LYS A 89 24.74 -23.87 1.18
CA LYS A 89 23.68 -23.30 0.36
C LYS A 89 22.56 -22.83 1.30
N PRO A 90 22.08 -21.57 1.22
CA PRO A 90 20.99 -21.11 2.08
C PRO A 90 19.83 -22.11 2.00
N SER A 91 19.41 -22.67 3.13
CA SER A 91 18.25 -23.57 3.14
C SER A 91 17.05 -22.81 2.60
N ALA A 92 16.30 -23.40 1.66
CA ALA A 92 15.11 -22.76 1.11
C ALA A 92 14.13 -22.39 2.24
N GLN A 93 13.62 -21.16 2.24
CA GLN A 93 12.68 -20.70 3.25
C GLN A 93 11.38 -21.52 3.20
N ALA A 94 10.97 -22.09 4.34
CA ALA A 94 9.70 -22.78 4.48
C ALA A 94 8.52 -21.87 4.08
N ARG A 95 7.47 -22.46 3.49
CA ARG A 95 6.26 -21.72 3.10
C ARG A 95 5.49 -21.27 4.33
N THR A 96 4.98 -20.04 4.29
CA THR A 96 4.00 -19.58 5.28
C THR A 96 2.59 -19.88 4.79
N THR A 97 1.65 -20.12 5.70
CA THR A 97 0.26 -20.40 5.31
C THR A 97 -0.56 -19.12 5.22
N LEU A 98 -1.52 -19.12 4.28
CA LEU A 98 -2.58 -18.13 4.19
C LEU A 98 -3.36 -18.12 5.50
N LYS A 99 -3.45 -16.95 6.16
CA LYS A 99 -4.14 -16.85 7.45
C LYS A 99 -4.55 -15.41 7.76
N PHE A 100 -5.76 -15.25 8.30
CA PHE A 100 -6.17 -14.02 8.98
C PHE A 100 -5.62 -13.99 10.42
N ILE A 101 -5.07 -12.85 10.82
CA ILE A 101 -4.50 -12.62 12.14
C ILE A 101 -5.12 -11.34 12.71
N ASP A 102 -5.66 -11.43 13.93
CA ASP A 102 -6.13 -10.29 14.72
C ASP A 102 -5.33 -10.25 16.01
N THR A 103 -4.73 -9.11 16.33
CA THR A 103 -3.86 -8.95 17.50
C THR A 103 -3.84 -7.51 17.98
N LYS A 104 -3.37 -7.29 19.20
CA LYS A 104 -3.17 -5.97 19.78
C LYS A 104 -1.72 -5.78 20.17
N LYS A 105 -1.12 -4.66 19.77
CA LYS A 105 0.25 -4.29 20.13
C LYS A 105 0.33 -2.80 20.41
N ASN A 106 0.93 -2.43 21.54
CA ASN A 106 1.08 -1.04 21.99
C ASN A 106 -0.25 -0.26 21.98
N GLY A 107 -1.36 -0.94 22.35
CA GLY A 107 -2.71 -0.34 22.36
C GLY A 107 -3.39 -0.24 20.99
N ILE A 108 -2.75 -0.69 19.91
CA ILE A 108 -3.29 -0.66 18.54
C ILE A 108 -3.83 -2.04 18.18
N ASP A 109 -5.10 -2.10 17.76
CA ASP A 109 -5.64 -3.32 17.13
C ASP A 109 -5.08 -3.42 15.71
N LEU A 110 -4.54 -4.58 15.37
CA LEU A 110 -3.90 -4.86 14.10
C LEU A 110 -4.50 -6.12 13.49
N ARG A 111 -5.02 -5.98 12.27
CA ARG A 111 -5.56 -7.08 11.48
C ARG A 111 -4.68 -7.30 10.27
N PHE A 112 -4.35 -8.55 10.00
CA PHE A 112 -3.49 -8.93 8.88
C PHE A 112 -4.11 -10.07 8.08
N VAL A 113 -3.84 -10.07 6.78
CA VAL A 113 -3.94 -11.29 5.96
C VAL A 113 -2.53 -11.64 5.53
N ARG A 114 -1.99 -12.71 6.13
CA ARG A 114 -0.68 -13.25 5.82
C ARG A 114 -0.76 -14.22 4.65
N PHE A 115 0.24 -14.20 3.78
CA PHE A 115 0.35 -15.15 2.67
C PHE A 115 1.82 -15.38 2.26
N ASP A 116 2.04 -16.42 1.47
CA ASP A 116 3.29 -16.70 0.77
C ASP A 116 3.14 -16.32 -0.70
N ASP A 117 4.09 -15.56 -1.24
CA ASP A 117 3.98 -15.14 -2.64
C ASP A 117 4.13 -16.31 -3.61
N ARG A 118 4.74 -17.43 -3.23
CA ARG A 118 4.85 -18.59 -4.14
C ARG A 118 3.50 -19.25 -4.44
N ASP A 119 2.49 -19.03 -3.59
CA ASP A 119 1.13 -19.56 -3.74
C ASP A 119 0.11 -18.46 -4.09
N HIS A 120 0.41 -17.20 -3.77
CA HIS A 120 -0.52 -16.09 -3.91
C HIS A 120 0.14 -14.86 -4.54
N LYS A 121 -0.67 -13.94 -5.05
CA LYS A 121 -0.21 -12.66 -5.61
C LYS A 121 -1.15 -11.52 -5.19
N LEU A 122 -0.58 -10.33 -5.01
CA LEU A 122 -1.37 -9.10 -4.94
C LEU A 122 -1.44 -8.48 -6.33
N VAL A 123 -2.66 -8.20 -6.79
CA VAL A 123 -2.90 -7.46 -8.03
C VAL A 123 -3.38 -6.04 -7.71
N VAL A 124 -2.97 -5.07 -8.52
CA VAL A 124 -3.43 -3.69 -8.40
C VAL A 124 -4.71 -3.56 -9.21
N ALA A 125 -5.83 -3.36 -8.52
CA ALA A 125 -7.12 -3.12 -9.13
C ALA A 125 -7.37 -1.61 -9.25
N ASP A 126 -7.00 -1.01 -10.38
CA ASP A 126 -7.21 0.42 -10.63
C ASP A 126 -8.63 0.71 -11.17
N GLN A 127 -9.16 1.89 -10.82
CA GLN A 127 -10.39 2.45 -11.36
C GLN A 127 -10.05 3.69 -12.22
N PRO A 128 -9.76 3.55 -13.53
CA PRO A 128 -9.26 4.66 -14.35
C PRO A 128 -10.17 5.89 -14.39
N ALA A 129 -11.48 5.66 -14.39
CA ALA A 129 -12.51 6.69 -14.38
C ALA A 129 -12.71 7.36 -13.00
N GLY A 130 -11.98 6.91 -11.98
CA GLY A 130 -12.00 7.48 -10.64
C GLY A 130 -12.58 6.53 -9.58
N PRO A 131 -12.48 6.90 -8.29
CA PRO A 131 -13.07 6.17 -7.17
C PRO A 131 -14.57 5.88 -7.38
N GLY A 132 -15.01 4.69 -6.99
CA GLY A 132 -16.44 4.31 -7.01
C GLY A 132 -17.02 4.00 -8.39
N THR A 133 -16.23 4.09 -9.47
CA THR A 133 -16.73 3.87 -10.84
C THR A 133 -16.89 2.39 -11.22
N ARG A 134 -16.18 1.50 -10.54
CA ARG A 134 -16.25 0.04 -10.72
C ARG A 134 -16.56 -0.68 -9.41
N TRP A 135 -15.95 -0.23 -8.32
CA TRP A 135 -16.08 -0.82 -7.00
C TRP A 135 -16.13 0.28 -5.94
N PHE A 136 -17.12 0.19 -5.07
CA PHE A 136 -17.29 1.06 -3.91
C PHE A 136 -16.55 0.53 -2.68
N THR A 137 -16.30 -0.78 -2.63
CA THR A 137 -15.73 -1.45 -1.46
C THR A 137 -14.65 -2.45 -1.84
N ALA A 138 -13.76 -2.76 -0.88
CA ALA A 138 -12.77 -3.82 -1.01
C ALA A 138 -13.44 -5.17 -1.29
N ARG A 139 -14.60 -5.42 -0.65
CA ARG A 139 -15.41 -6.63 -0.86
C ARG A 139 -15.84 -6.79 -2.31
N GLN A 140 -16.54 -5.79 -2.87
CA GLN A 140 -17.00 -5.82 -4.26
C GLN A 140 -15.82 -5.99 -5.23
N CYS A 141 -14.70 -5.31 -4.96
CA CYS A 141 -13.49 -5.43 -5.76
C CYS A 141 -12.95 -6.88 -5.74
N ALA A 142 -12.78 -7.45 -4.55
CA ALA A 142 -12.28 -8.81 -4.39
C ALA A 142 -13.21 -9.85 -5.02
N GLU A 143 -14.51 -9.81 -4.71
CA GLU A 143 -15.51 -10.77 -5.22
C GLU A 143 -15.54 -10.75 -6.76
N SER A 144 -15.54 -9.57 -7.38
CA SER A 144 -15.52 -9.43 -8.85
C SER A 144 -14.28 -10.02 -9.53
N GLN A 145 -13.19 -10.17 -8.77
CA GLN A 145 -11.90 -10.67 -9.27
C GLN A 145 -11.53 -12.05 -8.72
N ARG A 146 -12.45 -12.73 -8.01
CA ARG A 146 -12.21 -13.99 -7.29
C ARG A 146 -11.01 -13.87 -6.34
N GLY A 147 -10.98 -12.78 -5.57
CA GLY A 147 -9.97 -12.48 -4.58
C GLY A 147 -10.27 -13.13 -3.23
N LEU A 148 -9.21 -13.52 -2.51
CA LEU A 148 -9.26 -14.07 -1.16
C LEU A 148 -9.32 -12.96 -0.10
N ALA A 149 -8.77 -11.79 -0.43
CA ALA A 149 -8.83 -10.59 0.39
C ALA A 149 -8.62 -9.35 -0.49
N ALA A 150 -9.01 -8.19 -0.01
CA ALA A 150 -8.61 -6.92 -0.60
C ALA A 150 -8.42 -5.84 0.47
N ILE A 151 -7.59 -4.86 0.14
CA ILE A 151 -7.39 -3.64 0.93
C ILE A 151 -7.32 -2.43 0.00
N ASN A 152 -7.74 -1.26 0.45
CA ASN A 152 -7.52 -0.02 -0.30
C ASN A 152 -6.03 0.17 -0.62
N GLY A 153 -5.72 0.82 -1.75
CA GLY A 153 -4.36 1.02 -2.22
C GLY A 153 -3.81 2.43 -1.96
N GLY A 154 -3.24 3.03 -3.01
CA GLY A 154 -2.46 4.27 -2.95
C GLY A 154 -3.31 5.55 -2.91
N PHE A 155 -2.61 6.66 -2.68
CA PHE A 155 -3.20 7.99 -2.54
C PHE A 155 -3.75 8.55 -3.87
N PHE A 156 -4.72 9.45 -3.76
CA PHE A 156 -5.36 10.10 -4.90
C PHE A 156 -5.85 11.52 -4.56
N THR A 157 -6.01 12.36 -5.57
CA THR A 157 -6.55 13.72 -5.44
C THR A 157 -8.06 13.67 -5.18
N PRO A 158 -8.70 14.76 -4.70
CA PRO A 158 -10.15 14.82 -4.56
C PRO A 158 -10.92 14.49 -5.85
N GLU A 159 -10.35 14.82 -7.02
CA GLU A 159 -10.89 14.53 -8.35
C GLU A 159 -10.67 13.08 -8.80
N GLY A 160 -10.06 12.24 -7.95
CA GLY A 160 -9.85 10.82 -8.24
C GLY A 160 -8.61 10.51 -9.07
N LYS A 161 -7.69 11.46 -9.29
CA LYS A 161 -6.43 11.19 -10.00
C LYS A 161 -5.41 10.53 -9.07
N PRO A 162 -4.61 9.55 -9.52
CA PRO A 162 -3.63 8.92 -8.66
C PRO A 162 -2.50 9.90 -8.30
N LEU A 163 -2.11 9.93 -7.03
CA LEU A 163 -1.00 10.74 -6.53
C LEU A 163 0.35 10.02 -6.63
N GLY A 164 0.39 8.80 -7.16
CA GLY A 164 1.61 8.03 -7.38
C GLY A 164 1.53 7.22 -8.66
N LYS A 165 2.67 6.69 -9.10
CA LYS A 165 2.75 5.83 -10.27
C LYS A 165 2.02 4.51 -9.99
N ILE A 166 1.17 4.12 -10.93
CA ILE A 166 0.41 2.88 -10.92
C ILE A 166 0.76 2.08 -12.17
N VAL A 167 0.92 0.77 -12.00
CA VAL A 167 0.86 -0.20 -13.08
C VAL A 167 -0.17 -1.27 -12.69
N SER A 168 -1.14 -1.51 -13.55
CA SER A 168 -2.19 -2.52 -13.34
C SER A 168 -2.32 -3.33 -14.63
N GLN A 169 -2.06 -4.64 -14.57
CA GLN A 169 -2.03 -5.51 -15.75
C GLN A 169 -1.14 -4.95 -16.87
N GLY A 170 0.03 -4.41 -16.51
CA GLY A 170 0.98 -3.76 -17.44
C GLY A 170 0.57 -2.37 -17.92
N ARG A 171 -0.66 -1.89 -17.65
CA ARG A 171 -1.10 -0.55 -18.03
C ARG A 171 -0.66 0.48 -16.99
N SER A 172 -0.02 1.54 -17.47
CA SER A 172 0.53 2.61 -16.64
C SER A 172 -0.44 3.77 -16.45
N ALA A 173 -0.48 4.33 -15.24
CA ALA A 173 -1.15 5.59 -14.92
C ALA A 173 -0.36 6.39 -13.86
N GLY A 174 -0.68 7.68 -13.70
CA GLY A 174 -0.02 8.55 -12.73
C GLY A 174 1.44 8.85 -13.05
N TYR A 175 2.13 9.43 -12.07
CA TYR A 175 3.52 9.88 -12.18
C TYR A 175 4.31 9.50 -10.93
N ILE A 176 5.63 9.46 -11.02
CA ILE A 176 6.49 9.19 -9.86
C ILE A 176 6.44 10.40 -8.92
N ASN A 177 5.79 10.25 -7.77
CA ASN A 177 5.66 11.33 -6.79
C ASN A 177 6.90 11.42 -5.87
N PRO A 178 7.57 12.57 -5.79
CA PRO A 178 8.80 12.73 -4.99
C PRO A 178 8.54 12.97 -3.49
N SER A 179 7.29 13.24 -3.07
CA SER A 179 6.93 13.51 -1.68
C SER A 179 7.00 12.27 -0.77
N SER A 180 6.68 12.47 0.51
CA SER A 180 6.56 11.42 1.52
C SER A 180 5.40 10.43 1.28
N LEU A 181 4.42 10.79 0.45
CA LEU A 181 3.32 9.90 0.05
C LEU A 181 3.77 8.84 -0.97
N GLY A 182 4.96 8.98 -1.54
CA GLY A 182 5.48 8.11 -2.59
C GLY A 182 6.91 7.64 -2.33
N THR A 183 7.26 7.29 -1.09
CA THR A 183 8.63 6.87 -0.73
C THR A 183 9.03 5.52 -1.31
N GLY A 184 8.06 4.68 -1.66
CA GLY A 184 8.33 3.33 -2.14
C GLY A 184 7.29 2.81 -3.12
N PHE A 185 7.57 1.61 -3.61
CA PHE A 185 6.71 0.85 -4.49
C PHE A 185 6.51 -0.55 -3.92
N TYR A 186 5.27 -1.02 -3.96
CA TYR A 186 5.02 -2.43 -4.23
C TYR A 186 5.11 -2.66 -5.73
N TYR A 187 5.73 -3.75 -6.16
CA TYR A 187 5.62 -4.22 -7.54
C TYR A 187 5.78 -5.74 -7.67
N THR A 188 5.25 -6.26 -8.76
CA THR A 188 5.47 -7.62 -9.27
C THR A 188 5.88 -7.56 -10.73
N SER A 189 6.87 -8.36 -11.09
CA SER A 189 7.28 -8.68 -12.46
C SER A 189 7.08 -10.18 -12.73
N ALA A 190 7.56 -10.66 -13.88
CA ALA A 190 7.56 -12.09 -14.18
C ALA A 190 8.44 -12.92 -13.22
N THR A 191 9.46 -12.31 -12.60
CA THR A 191 10.49 -13.03 -11.83
C THR A 191 10.49 -12.70 -10.35
N GLU A 192 9.93 -11.56 -9.94
CA GLU A 192 10.03 -11.11 -8.55
C GLU A 192 8.83 -10.28 -8.10
N THR A 193 8.69 -10.17 -6.79
CA THR A 193 7.74 -9.30 -6.12
C THR A 193 8.47 -8.66 -4.94
N GLN A 194 8.44 -7.34 -4.81
CA GLN A 194 9.24 -6.64 -3.79
C GLN A 194 8.58 -5.35 -3.30
N LEU A 195 9.01 -4.92 -2.11
CA LEU A 195 8.90 -3.53 -1.68
C LEU A 195 10.24 -2.83 -1.89
N ILE A 196 10.25 -1.79 -2.72
CA ILE A 196 11.47 -1.03 -3.04
C ILE A 196 11.30 0.46 -2.74
N ARG A 197 12.42 1.13 -2.46
CA ARG A 197 12.46 2.60 -2.43
C ARG A 197 12.20 3.17 -3.82
N ARG A 198 11.57 4.35 -3.86
CA ARG A 198 11.31 5.09 -5.10
C ARG A 198 12.54 5.25 -5.97
N GLN A 199 13.72 5.49 -5.38
CA GLN A 199 14.97 5.68 -6.11
C GLN A 199 15.44 4.43 -6.88
N LYS A 200 14.96 3.24 -6.49
CA LYS A 200 15.24 1.99 -7.19
C LYS A 200 14.23 1.69 -8.31
N TRP A 201 13.18 2.50 -8.43
CA TRP A 201 12.20 2.31 -9.49
C TRP A 201 12.83 2.60 -10.86
N SER A 202 12.60 1.70 -11.80
CA SER A 202 12.94 1.86 -13.22
C SER A 202 11.86 1.18 -14.06
N ASN A 203 11.57 1.74 -15.24
CA ASN A 203 10.67 1.07 -16.19
C ASN A 203 11.23 -0.27 -16.68
N SER A 204 12.56 -0.47 -16.59
CA SER A 204 13.22 -1.74 -16.94
C SER A 204 12.90 -2.89 -15.99
N LEU A 205 12.24 -2.63 -14.86
CA LEU A 205 11.78 -3.68 -13.93
C LEU A 205 10.71 -4.59 -14.56
N GLY A 206 10.10 -4.20 -15.68
CA GLY A 206 9.09 -5.02 -16.35
C GLY A 206 7.87 -5.29 -15.46
N ALA A 207 7.52 -4.33 -14.60
CA ALA A 207 6.44 -4.49 -13.65
C ALA A 207 5.10 -4.66 -14.39
N VAL A 208 4.36 -5.72 -14.03
CA VAL A 208 2.98 -5.95 -14.47
C VAL A 208 1.98 -5.42 -13.47
N GLU A 209 2.36 -5.36 -12.20
CA GLU A 209 1.62 -4.75 -11.12
C GLU A 209 2.59 -3.81 -10.37
N ALA A 210 2.20 -2.57 -10.12
CA ALA A 210 2.97 -1.65 -9.30
C ALA A 210 2.08 -0.58 -8.67
N LEU A 211 2.39 -0.23 -7.43
CA LEU A 211 1.71 0.82 -6.69
C LEU A 211 2.73 1.64 -5.91
N GLN A 212 2.90 2.89 -6.30
CA GLN A 212 3.68 3.85 -5.52
C GLN A 212 2.87 4.35 -4.33
N THR A 213 3.46 4.28 -3.15
CA THR A 213 2.83 4.75 -1.90
C THR A 213 3.90 5.04 -0.83
N GLY A 214 3.48 5.42 0.36
CA GLY A 214 4.37 5.71 1.48
C GLY A 214 3.70 6.35 2.69
N PRO A 215 4.49 6.69 3.71
CA PRO A 215 5.92 6.42 3.84
C PRO A 215 6.23 4.94 4.13
N PHE A 216 7.50 4.53 4.06
CA PHE A 216 7.93 3.28 4.70
C PHE A 216 7.80 3.41 6.22
N LEU A 217 7.18 2.42 6.85
CA LEU A 217 7.03 2.29 8.30
C LEU A 217 8.22 1.53 8.91
N ILE A 218 8.63 0.44 8.25
CA ILE A 218 9.80 -0.38 8.59
C ILE A 218 10.66 -0.48 7.34
N GLU A 219 11.97 -0.31 7.48
CA GLU A 219 12.95 -0.56 6.43
C GLU A 219 14.14 -1.35 6.98
N ASN A 220 14.53 -2.41 6.27
CA ASN A 220 15.61 -3.31 6.67
C ASN A 220 15.47 -3.81 8.12
N GLY A 221 14.23 -4.08 8.55
CA GLY A 221 13.92 -4.55 9.90
C GLY A 221 14.01 -3.48 10.99
N LYS A 222 14.06 -2.20 10.62
CA LYS A 222 14.11 -1.08 11.57
C LYS A 222 12.97 -0.10 11.31
N LYS A 223 12.40 0.42 12.40
CA LYS A 223 11.46 1.54 12.35
C LYS A 223 12.06 2.75 11.62
N THR A 224 11.29 3.33 10.70
CA THR A 224 11.65 4.59 10.03
C THR A 224 11.57 5.77 11.00
N SER A 225 12.59 6.63 11.00
CA SER A 225 12.62 7.86 11.80
C SER A 225 11.82 8.99 11.15
N GLY A 226 11.45 10.02 11.92
CA GLY A 226 10.76 11.21 11.41
C GLY A 226 9.32 10.97 10.95
N LEU A 227 8.73 9.81 11.26
CA LEU A 227 7.32 9.56 11.01
C LEU A 227 6.45 10.45 11.89
N ASN A 228 5.32 10.90 11.33
CA ASN A 228 4.38 11.76 12.05
C ASN A 228 3.85 11.07 13.33
N THR A 229 3.84 11.82 14.43
CA THR A 229 3.49 11.38 15.79
C THR A 229 2.09 11.78 16.24
N SER A 230 1.44 12.71 15.56
CA SER A 230 0.21 13.37 16.04
C SER A 230 -1.04 13.09 15.21
N ASN A 231 -0.89 12.76 13.94
CA ASN A 231 -2.00 12.55 13.02
C ASN A 231 -2.63 11.18 13.27
N GLN A 232 -3.68 11.15 14.07
CA GLN A 232 -4.40 9.93 14.45
C GLN A 232 -5.37 9.51 13.35
N ARG A 233 -5.10 8.37 12.69
CA ARG A 233 -5.95 7.82 11.61
C ARG A 233 -5.94 6.30 11.67
N VAL A 234 -7.01 5.68 11.18
CA VAL A 234 -6.97 4.29 10.71
C VAL A 234 -5.88 4.17 9.64
N ARG A 235 -5.11 3.09 9.62
CA ARG A 235 -4.00 2.90 8.67
C ARG A 235 -4.18 1.60 7.89
N SER A 236 -3.76 1.65 6.64
CA SER A 236 -3.64 0.49 5.74
C SER A 236 -2.19 0.38 5.30
N PHE A 237 -1.66 -0.83 5.15
CA PHE A 237 -0.24 -1.02 4.83
C PHE A 237 0.06 -2.42 4.27
N ILE A 238 1.24 -2.60 3.69
CA ILE A 238 1.78 -3.88 3.20
C ILE A 238 3.04 -4.21 3.98
N ILE A 239 3.25 -5.48 4.30
CA ILE A 239 4.43 -6.03 4.98
C ILE A 239 5.12 -7.06 4.09
N TRP A 240 6.46 -7.09 4.17
CA TRP A 240 7.29 -8.09 3.52
C TRP A 240 8.50 -8.48 4.39
N ASN A 241 8.86 -9.75 4.40
CA ASN A 241 10.07 -10.25 5.09
C ASN A 241 11.37 -10.09 4.27
N GLY A 242 11.29 -9.60 3.03
CA GLY A 242 12.44 -9.53 2.12
C GLY A 242 12.69 -10.79 1.29
N GLN A 243 11.80 -11.78 1.37
CA GLN A 243 11.83 -13.06 0.68
C GLN A 243 10.40 -13.42 0.20
N HIS A 244 9.77 -14.46 0.75
CA HIS A 244 8.48 -14.97 0.26
C HIS A 244 7.29 -14.70 1.17
N HIS A 245 7.48 -14.12 2.35
CA HIS A 245 6.38 -13.95 3.31
C HIS A 245 5.89 -12.51 3.32
N TRP A 246 4.58 -12.39 3.18
CA TRP A 246 3.88 -11.13 2.99
C TRP A 246 2.67 -11.02 3.91
N ALA A 247 2.23 -9.79 4.12
CA ALA A 247 0.89 -9.53 4.65
C ALA A 247 0.36 -8.17 4.16
N ILE A 248 -0.95 -8.07 4.00
CA ILE A 248 -1.66 -6.78 4.02
C ILE A 248 -2.20 -6.51 5.42
N GLY A 249 -2.24 -5.27 5.85
CA GLY A 249 -2.55 -4.90 7.23
C GLY A 249 -3.46 -3.68 7.36
N TYR A 250 -4.33 -3.73 8.36
CA TYR A 250 -5.28 -2.69 8.76
C TYR A 250 -5.16 -2.44 10.26
N SER A 251 -5.07 -1.18 10.69
CA SER A 251 -4.97 -0.82 12.12
C SER A 251 -6.21 -0.12 12.66
N SER A 252 -6.40 -0.13 13.98
CA SER A 252 -7.19 0.92 14.65
C SER A 252 -6.53 2.29 14.49
N ILE A 253 -7.17 3.34 15.02
CA ILE A 253 -6.65 4.71 14.99
C ILE A 253 -5.27 4.77 15.66
N CYS A 254 -4.27 5.26 14.94
CA CYS A 254 -2.92 5.52 15.46
C CYS A 254 -2.16 6.55 14.59
N SER A 255 -1.05 7.08 15.12
CA SER A 255 -0.08 7.82 14.30
C SER A 255 0.76 6.86 13.44
N LEU A 256 1.49 7.39 12.44
CA LEU A 256 2.43 6.58 11.66
C LEU A 256 3.60 6.09 12.53
N ASN A 257 4.06 6.96 13.45
CA ASN A 257 5.12 6.63 14.39
C ASN A 257 4.73 5.48 15.32
N ASP A 258 3.50 5.49 15.82
CA ASP A 258 3.01 4.45 16.75
C ASP A 258 2.77 3.14 16.02
N LEU A 259 2.23 3.19 14.81
CA LEU A 259 2.10 2.01 13.95
C LEU A 259 3.48 1.39 13.69
N ALA A 260 4.46 2.19 13.28
CA ALA A 260 5.81 1.70 13.02
C ALA A 260 6.46 1.13 14.29
N ALA A 261 6.21 1.73 15.47
CA ALA A 261 6.69 1.17 16.74
C ALA A 261 6.02 -0.18 17.06
N ALA A 262 4.73 -0.33 16.80
CA ALA A 262 4.03 -1.60 17.00
C ALA A 262 4.50 -2.70 16.03
N LEU A 263 4.76 -2.34 14.77
CA LEU A 263 5.26 -3.25 13.74
C LEU A 263 6.74 -3.64 13.95
N ASN A 264 7.53 -2.82 14.64
CA ASN A 264 8.92 -3.10 14.97
C ASN A 264 9.03 -4.09 16.15
N SER A 265 8.34 -5.22 16.01
CA SER A 265 8.30 -6.32 16.97
C SER A 265 8.67 -7.60 16.26
N ASP A 266 9.40 -8.47 16.95
CA ASP A 266 9.75 -9.77 16.40
C ASP A 266 8.49 -10.59 16.13
N ARG A 267 8.34 -11.01 14.87
CA ARG A 267 7.37 -12.01 14.41
C ARG A 267 5.90 -11.70 14.70
N LEU A 268 5.49 -10.43 14.70
CA LEU A 268 4.10 -10.02 14.92
C LEU A 268 3.09 -10.73 14.00
N VAL A 269 3.49 -11.02 12.77
CA VAL A 269 2.70 -11.75 11.75
C VAL A 269 3.22 -13.17 11.49
N GLY A 270 3.99 -13.72 12.43
CA GLY A 270 4.61 -15.05 12.34
C GLY A 270 5.96 -15.08 11.59
N PHE A 271 6.46 -13.96 11.09
CA PHE A 271 7.78 -13.80 10.46
C PHE A 271 8.39 -12.42 10.76
N PRO A 272 9.73 -12.26 10.70
CA PRO A 272 10.36 -10.96 10.91
C PRO A 272 9.99 -9.97 9.80
N ILE A 273 9.49 -8.80 10.18
CA ILE A 273 9.11 -7.74 9.24
C ILE A 273 10.38 -7.02 8.80
N LYS A 274 10.76 -7.15 7.52
CA LYS A 274 11.91 -6.43 6.96
C LYS A 274 11.49 -5.10 6.34
N TYR A 275 10.32 -5.07 5.71
CA TYR A 275 9.75 -3.88 5.12
C TYR A 275 8.27 -3.78 5.46
N ALA A 276 7.82 -2.57 5.76
CA ALA A 276 6.41 -2.25 5.84
C ALA A 276 6.17 -0.91 5.17
N LEU A 277 5.22 -0.83 4.26
CA LEU A 277 4.94 0.34 3.44
C LEU A 277 3.49 0.78 3.64
N ASN A 278 3.30 2.05 4.01
CA ASN A 278 1.98 2.62 4.26
C ASN A 278 1.20 2.83 2.95
N LEU A 279 -0.11 2.58 3.01
CA LEU A 279 -1.11 2.82 1.96
C LEU A 279 -1.96 4.05 2.34
N ASP A 280 -2.94 4.42 1.51
CA ASP A 280 -3.88 5.46 1.88
C ASP A 280 -4.66 5.06 3.15
N GLY A 281 -4.97 6.03 4.00
CA GLY A 281 -5.50 5.79 5.35
C GLY A 281 -6.76 6.57 5.66
N GLY A 282 -7.10 6.65 6.95
CA GLY A 282 -8.24 7.39 7.44
C GLY A 282 -9.54 6.88 6.81
N ARG A 283 -10.33 7.78 6.23
CA ARG A 283 -11.59 7.42 5.56
C ARG A 283 -11.39 6.54 4.32
N SER A 284 -10.18 6.40 3.80
CA SER A 284 -9.90 5.46 2.69
C SER A 284 -9.70 4.03 3.17
N SER A 285 -9.46 3.80 4.47
CA SER A 285 -9.15 2.46 4.96
C SER A 285 -10.34 1.51 4.87
N ASP A 286 -10.17 0.48 4.03
CA ASP A 286 -11.16 -0.56 3.73
C ASP A 286 -10.41 -1.87 3.51
N MET A 287 -10.72 -2.92 4.28
CA MET A 287 -10.18 -4.26 4.14
C MET A 287 -11.29 -5.29 4.23
N TRP A 288 -11.28 -6.25 3.31
CA TRP A 288 -12.18 -7.40 3.30
C TRP A 288 -11.40 -8.71 3.18
N VAL A 289 -11.93 -9.76 3.82
CA VAL A 289 -11.32 -11.09 3.86
C VAL A 289 -12.39 -12.15 3.59
N SER A 290 -12.19 -12.98 2.57
CA SER A 290 -13.09 -14.07 2.17
C SER A 290 -13.28 -15.10 3.29
N ALA A 291 -14.35 -15.88 3.20
CA ALA A 291 -14.54 -17.07 4.03
C ALA A 291 -13.53 -18.18 3.73
N ASP A 292 -12.91 -18.17 2.55
CA ASP A 292 -11.89 -19.16 2.13
C ASP A 292 -10.54 -18.96 2.84
N VAL A 293 -10.32 -17.78 3.42
CA VAL A 293 -9.15 -17.52 4.27
C VAL A 293 -9.43 -18.09 5.67
N PRO A 294 -8.53 -18.89 6.28
CA PRO A 294 -8.69 -19.36 7.64
C PRO A 294 -8.94 -18.21 8.63
N HIS A 295 -10.05 -18.31 9.39
CA HIS A 295 -10.58 -17.27 10.29
C HIS A 295 -11.01 -15.95 9.59
N GLY A 296 -11.27 -16.01 8.29
CA GLY A 296 -11.76 -14.91 7.48
C GLY A 296 -13.25 -14.62 7.68
N LYS A 297 -13.95 -14.30 6.58
CA LYS A 297 -15.31 -13.71 6.58
C LYS A 297 -15.34 -12.44 7.44
N LYS A 298 -14.43 -11.51 7.14
CA LYS A 298 -14.24 -10.26 7.88
C LYS A 298 -14.35 -9.06 6.94
N GLU A 299 -14.83 -7.96 7.49
CA GLU A 299 -14.90 -6.68 6.81
C GLU A 299 -14.54 -5.59 7.82
N PHE A 300 -13.60 -4.72 7.44
CA PHE A 300 -13.10 -3.63 8.26
C PHE A 300 -13.12 -2.35 7.45
N ARG A 301 -13.93 -1.40 7.87
CA ARG A 301 -14.06 -0.11 7.21
C ARG A 301 -13.95 1.01 8.22
N ALA A 302 -13.25 2.07 7.85
CA ALA A 302 -13.24 3.28 8.66
C ALA A 302 -14.65 3.88 8.75
N PHE A 303 -14.94 4.56 9.85
CA PHE A 303 -16.17 5.34 9.96
C PHE A 303 -16.21 6.44 8.87
N TRP A 304 -17.35 6.60 8.20
CA TRP A 304 -17.50 7.44 7.00
C TRP A 304 -16.48 7.12 5.90
N ASN A 305 -16.25 5.82 5.66
CA ASN A 305 -15.38 5.37 4.58
C ASN A 305 -15.80 6.00 3.24
N LYS A 306 -14.82 6.47 2.46
CA LYS A 306 -15.02 7.02 1.12
C LYS A 306 -14.58 6.00 0.07
N ASP A 307 -15.13 6.12 -1.12
CA ASP A 307 -14.66 5.38 -2.28
C ASP A 307 -13.18 5.69 -2.55
N VAL A 308 -12.44 4.67 -3.01
CA VAL A 308 -10.99 4.77 -3.24
C VAL A 308 -10.60 4.52 -4.70
N ARG A 309 -9.48 5.10 -5.12
CA ARG A 309 -8.99 5.01 -6.50
C ARG A 309 -8.61 3.59 -6.91
N ASN A 310 -7.98 2.85 -6.02
CA ASN A 310 -7.50 1.50 -6.31
C ASN A 310 -7.50 0.62 -5.06
N PHE A 311 -7.50 -0.68 -5.31
CA PHE A 311 -7.37 -1.71 -4.28
C PHE A 311 -6.17 -2.61 -4.59
N LEU A 312 -5.62 -3.23 -3.57
CA LEU A 312 -4.76 -4.40 -3.69
C LEU A 312 -5.61 -5.64 -3.40
N VAL A 313 -5.68 -6.56 -4.35
CA VAL A 313 -6.48 -7.78 -4.23
C VAL A 313 -5.55 -8.98 -4.14
N LEU A 314 -5.68 -9.76 -3.07
CA LEU A 314 -4.98 -11.02 -2.88
C LEU A 314 -5.69 -12.12 -3.67
N LYS A 315 -4.93 -12.84 -4.49
CA LYS A 315 -5.43 -13.93 -5.33
C LYS A 315 -4.50 -15.14 -5.23
N GLU A 316 -5.03 -16.33 -5.49
CA GLU A 316 -4.21 -17.49 -5.82
C GLU A 316 -3.40 -17.23 -7.09
N ARG A 317 -2.23 -17.87 -7.21
CA ARG A 317 -1.36 -17.71 -8.39
C ARG A 317 -1.91 -18.39 -9.63
#